data_AF-M0NGL1-F1
#
_entry.id   AF-M0NGL1-F1
#
_cell.length_a   1.000
_cell.length_b   1.000
_cell.length_c   1.000
_cell.angle_alpha   90.00
_cell.angle_beta   90.00
_cell.angle_gamma   90.00
#
_symmetry.space_group_name_H-M   'P 1'
#
loop_
_entity.id
_entity.type
_entity.pdbx_description
1 polymer ?
#
loop_
_entity_poly.entity_id
_entity_poly.type
_entity_poly.pdbx_seq_one_letter_code
_entity_poly.pdbx_strand_id
1 'polypeptide(L)'
;TVAEDNPEYPADASIIVVAFRNEILDEQPEMVAPDSPIPLEDLNEVGIKHYSFPAPRLRLGDPETDNFEALEDLDDIDSNGTDDESESESESVDATATDQDAGTAEVEDAADEQDQELQQQEQELEQELEQLRGFLRDNGVRSEVDGSVVVAEKLGQSYEITLDGEVNGDGAFQDRLEQLASEYSS
;
A
#
# COMPACT_ATOMS: atom_id res chain seq x y z
N THR A 1 34.77 1.19 -5.95
CA THR A 1 33.98 0.46 -4.94
C THR A 1 32.82 1.32 -4.51
N VAL A 2 31.80 0.77 -3.85
CA VAL A 2 30.64 1.56 -3.36
C VAL A 2 31.11 2.72 -2.44
N ALA A 3 32.26 2.55 -1.78
CA ALA A 3 32.92 3.58 -0.98
C ALA A 3 33.67 4.67 -1.78
N GLU A 4 33.99 4.46 -3.06
CA GLU A 4 34.55 5.52 -3.91
C GLU A 4 33.49 6.53 -4.34
N ASP A 5 32.24 6.08 -4.49
CA ASP A 5 31.11 6.93 -4.87
C ASP A 5 30.45 7.59 -3.65
N ASN A 6 30.56 6.97 -2.48
CA ASN A 6 30.04 7.51 -1.22
C ASN A 6 31.12 7.52 -0.12
N PRO A 7 31.72 8.70 0.16
CA PRO A 7 32.84 8.83 1.10
C PRO A 7 32.45 8.57 2.57
N GLU A 8 31.16 8.50 2.89
CA GLU A 8 30.69 8.12 4.23
C GLU A 8 30.72 6.60 4.46
N TYR A 9 31.10 5.81 3.45
CA TYR A 9 31.18 4.35 3.56
C TYR A 9 32.57 3.90 4.00
N PRO A 10 32.66 2.91 4.91
CA PRO A 10 33.95 2.31 5.23
C PRO A 10 34.49 1.56 4.01
N ALA A 11 35.70 1.89 3.57
CA ALA A 11 36.33 1.29 2.39
C ALA A 11 36.55 -0.23 2.52
N ASP A 12 36.71 -0.73 3.75
CA ASP A 12 36.91 -2.15 4.07
C ASP A 12 35.62 -2.88 4.48
N ALA A 13 34.44 -2.25 4.35
CA ALA A 13 33.19 -2.91 4.71
C ALA A 13 32.80 -3.98 3.69
N SER A 14 32.38 -5.16 4.19
CA SER A 14 31.75 -6.18 3.36
C SER A 14 30.47 -5.64 2.72
N ILE A 15 30.28 -5.93 1.44
CA ILE A 15 29.11 -5.51 0.67
C ILE A 15 28.09 -6.65 0.68
N ILE A 16 26.85 -6.30 0.97
CA ILE A 16 25.69 -7.17 0.87
C ILE A 16 24.90 -6.73 -0.36
N VAL A 17 24.52 -7.71 -1.19
CA VAL A 17 23.68 -7.48 -2.37
C VAL A 17 22.29 -7.99 -2.07
N VAL A 18 21.30 -7.12 -2.28
CA VAL A 18 19.87 -7.39 -2.07
C VAL A 18 19.19 -7.35 -3.43
N ALA A 19 18.47 -8.42 -3.76
CA ALA A 19 17.66 -8.55 -4.97
C ALA A 19 16.22 -8.89 -4.57
N PHE A 20 15.25 -8.51 -5.41
CA PHE A 20 13.84 -8.74 -5.11
C PHE A 20 13.47 -10.20 -5.35
N ARG A 21 12.85 -10.82 -4.34
CA ARG A 21 12.49 -12.25 -4.41
C ARG A 21 11.47 -12.54 -5.51
N ASN A 22 10.49 -11.66 -5.73
CA ASN A 22 9.46 -11.86 -6.77
C ASN A 22 10.09 -11.82 -8.17
N GLU A 23 10.95 -10.84 -8.44
CA GLU A 23 11.65 -10.72 -9.73
C GLU A 23 12.52 -11.97 -10.02
N ILE A 24 13.19 -12.52 -8.99
CA ILE A 24 13.89 -13.80 -9.11
C ILE A 24 12.91 -14.94 -9.37
N LEU A 25 11.76 -14.98 -8.68
CA LEU A 25 10.76 -16.05 -8.84
C LEU A 25 10.15 -16.07 -10.25
N ASP A 26 9.90 -14.90 -10.84
CA ASP A 26 9.35 -14.76 -12.18
C ASP A 26 10.35 -15.16 -13.27
N GLU A 27 11.58 -14.66 -13.21
CA GLU A 27 12.55 -14.90 -14.28
C GLU A 27 13.35 -16.19 -14.09
N GLN A 28 13.66 -16.56 -12.85
CA GLN A 28 14.56 -17.65 -12.47
C GLN A 28 14.07 -18.35 -11.18
N PRO A 29 12.92 -19.05 -11.19
CA PRO A 29 12.34 -19.65 -9.99
C PRO A 29 13.27 -20.66 -9.29
N GLU A 30 14.19 -21.28 -10.05
CA GLU A 30 15.23 -22.17 -9.53
C GLU A 30 16.28 -21.47 -8.66
N MET A 31 16.44 -20.15 -8.79
CA MET A 31 17.37 -19.32 -8.01
C MET A 31 16.78 -18.83 -6.68
N VAL A 32 15.50 -19.02 -6.39
CA VAL A 32 14.85 -18.52 -5.16
C VAL A 32 15.28 -19.29 -3.90
N ALA A 33 15.73 -20.53 -4.05
CA ALA A 33 16.27 -21.35 -2.96
C ALA A 33 17.52 -22.12 -3.43
N PRO A 34 18.60 -21.42 -3.78
CA PRO A 34 19.75 -22.07 -4.35
C PRO A 34 20.53 -22.77 -3.23
N ASP A 35 20.99 -24.00 -3.47
CA ASP A 35 21.89 -24.73 -2.57
C ASP A 35 23.28 -24.06 -2.44
N SER A 36 23.52 -22.98 -3.18
CA SER A 36 24.77 -22.23 -3.24
C SER A 36 24.53 -20.74 -3.48
N PRO A 37 25.48 -19.85 -3.13
CA PRO A 37 25.33 -18.42 -3.38
C PRO A 37 25.12 -18.12 -4.87
N ILE A 38 24.18 -17.22 -5.18
CA ILE A 38 23.92 -16.76 -6.54
C ILE A 38 25.07 -15.82 -6.95
N PRO A 39 25.79 -16.08 -8.05
CA PRO A 39 26.81 -15.17 -8.53
C PRO A 39 26.17 -13.92 -9.15
N LEU A 40 26.83 -12.77 -8.98
CA LEU A 40 26.32 -11.48 -9.47
C LEU A 40 26.20 -11.41 -11.00
N GLU A 41 26.99 -12.20 -11.72
CA GLU A 41 26.93 -12.28 -13.18
C GLU A 41 25.57 -12.81 -13.64
N ASP A 42 25.05 -13.83 -12.98
CA ASP A 42 23.76 -14.44 -13.32
C ASP A 42 22.60 -13.46 -13.09
N LEU A 43 22.63 -12.69 -11.98
CA LEU A 43 21.62 -11.65 -11.73
C LEU A 43 21.64 -10.56 -12.82
N ASN A 44 22.84 -10.14 -13.26
CA ASN A 44 22.97 -9.13 -14.31
C ASN A 44 22.60 -9.66 -15.70
N GLU A 45 22.85 -10.94 -15.99
CA GLU A 45 22.52 -11.57 -17.27
C GLU A 45 21.01 -11.64 -17.48
N VAL A 46 20.29 -11.95 -16.40
CA VAL A 46 18.82 -12.05 -16.41
C VAL A 46 18.17 -10.66 -16.37
N GLY A 47 18.88 -9.64 -15.86
CA GLY A 47 18.38 -8.28 -15.79
C GLY A 47 17.68 -7.93 -14.48
N ILE A 48 17.85 -8.79 -13.47
CA ILE A 48 17.27 -8.64 -12.14
C ILE A 48 17.93 -7.43 -11.45
N LYS A 49 17.09 -6.50 -11.00
CA LYS A 49 17.49 -5.32 -10.25
C LYS A 49 18.03 -5.75 -8.89
N HIS A 50 19.23 -5.27 -8.59
CA HIS A 50 19.88 -5.48 -7.31
C HIS A 50 20.45 -4.19 -6.75
N TYR A 51 20.57 -4.15 -5.42
CA TYR A 51 21.14 -3.05 -4.68
C TYR A 51 22.29 -3.54 -3.81
N SER A 52 23.37 -2.77 -3.79
CA SER A 52 24.57 -3.07 -3.01
C SER A 52 24.68 -2.13 -1.82
N PHE A 53 24.70 -2.69 -0.61
CA PHE A 53 24.83 -1.94 0.64
C PHE A 53 26.05 -2.41 1.44
N PRO A 54 26.78 -1.52 2.13
CA PRO A 54 27.77 -1.97 3.11
C PRO A 54 27.05 -2.60 4.30
N ALA A 55 27.48 -3.80 4.70
CA ALA A 55 26.92 -4.59 5.81
C ALA A 55 26.59 -3.78 7.09
N PRO A 56 27.43 -2.84 7.58
CA PRO A 56 27.13 -2.09 8.81
C PRO A 56 25.93 -1.12 8.69
N ARG A 57 25.43 -0.83 7.47
CA ARG A 57 24.21 -0.02 7.28
C ARG A 57 22.93 -0.86 7.38
N LEU A 58 23.04 -2.19 7.27
CA LEU A 58 21.90 -3.09 7.36
C LEU A 58 21.67 -3.49 8.82
N ARG A 59 20.40 -3.57 9.20
CA ARG A 59 19.98 -4.20 10.45
C ARG A 59 19.14 -5.41 10.10
N LEU A 60 19.27 -6.46 10.90
CA LEU A 60 18.36 -7.58 10.81
C LEU A 60 16.98 -7.05 11.21
N GLY A 61 16.02 -7.15 10.30
CA GLY A 61 14.61 -6.99 10.67
C GLY A 61 14.19 -8.16 11.56
N ASP A 62 13.34 -7.88 12.53
CA ASP A 62 12.66 -8.84 13.36
C ASP A 62 11.26 -9.06 12.77
N PRO A 63 10.96 -10.23 12.17
CA PRO A 63 9.71 -10.45 11.45
C PRO A 63 8.47 -10.48 12.38
N GLU A 64 8.63 -10.52 13.70
CA GLU A 64 7.51 -10.44 14.65
C GLU A 64 7.15 -9.00 15.02
N THR A 65 8.06 -8.04 14.80
CA THR A 65 7.84 -6.62 15.13
C THR A 65 7.94 -5.68 13.94
N ASP A 66 8.70 -6.03 12.92
CA ASP A 66 8.75 -5.33 11.65
C ASP A 66 7.60 -5.85 10.77
N ASN A 67 6.66 -4.96 10.45
CA ASN A 67 5.46 -5.28 9.68
C ASN A 67 5.82 -5.66 8.23
N PHE A 68 6.01 -6.95 7.98
CA PHE A 68 6.28 -7.51 6.65
C PHE A 68 5.02 -7.72 5.81
N GLU A 69 3.82 -7.63 6.39
CA GLU A 69 2.54 -7.83 5.67
C GLU A 69 2.25 -6.72 4.64
N ALA A 70 2.93 -5.56 4.73
CA ALA A 70 2.82 -4.48 3.74
C ALA A 70 3.58 -4.75 2.41
N LEU A 71 4.28 -5.88 2.27
CA LEU A 71 5.03 -6.24 1.06
C LEU A 71 4.21 -7.08 0.06
N GLU A 72 3.01 -7.52 0.41
CA GLU A 72 2.12 -8.28 -0.49
C GLU A 72 1.37 -7.36 -1.50
N ASP A 73 1.34 -6.04 -1.27
CA ASP A 73 0.68 -5.04 -2.13
C ASP A 73 1.58 -4.47 -3.26
N LEU A 74 2.78 -5.01 -3.47
CA LEU A 74 3.70 -4.52 -4.52
C LEU A 74 3.57 -5.24 -5.87
N ASP A 75 2.70 -6.25 -5.99
CA ASP A 75 2.49 -6.99 -7.25
C ASP A 75 1.64 -6.23 -8.29
N ASP A 76 1.12 -5.03 -7.96
CA ASP A 76 0.26 -4.23 -8.86
C ASP A 76 0.93 -2.98 -9.48
N ILE A 77 2.26 -2.89 -9.47
CA ILE A 77 3.02 -1.82 -10.17
C ILE A 77 3.91 -2.43 -11.26
N ASP A 78 3.29 -2.98 -12.31
CA ASP A 78 3.60 -2.73 -13.72
C ASP A 78 2.78 -3.69 -14.62
N SER A 79 1.56 -3.27 -14.98
CA SER A 79 0.92 -3.71 -16.22
C SER A 79 0.04 -2.59 -16.76
N ASN A 80 0.70 -1.54 -17.26
CA ASN A 80 0.06 -0.64 -18.20
C ASN A 80 -0.01 -1.30 -19.57
N GLY A 81 -1.20 -1.81 -19.92
CA GLY A 81 -1.58 -2.06 -21.30
C GLY A 81 -2.81 -2.95 -21.43
N THR A 82 -3.96 -2.31 -21.72
CA THR A 82 -5.05 -2.78 -22.61
C THR A 82 -5.59 -4.19 -22.32
N ASP A 83 -6.86 -4.41 -21.98
CA ASP A 83 -8.09 -4.04 -22.68
C ASP A 83 -9.23 -4.19 -21.63
N ASP A 84 -10.11 -3.20 -21.44
CA ASP A 84 -11.45 -3.22 -22.03
C ASP A 84 -11.92 -4.64 -22.40
N GLU A 85 -12.76 -5.26 -21.56
CA GLU A 85 -14.12 -5.67 -21.94
C GLU A 85 -14.91 -5.97 -20.65
N SER A 86 -15.93 -5.15 -20.41
CA SER A 86 -17.01 -5.47 -19.50
C SER A 86 -17.85 -6.58 -20.11
N GLU A 87 -17.77 -7.79 -19.57
CA GLU A 87 -18.77 -8.83 -19.84
C GLU A 87 -19.65 -8.96 -18.58
N SER A 88 -20.75 -8.20 -18.60
CA SER A 88 -21.88 -8.40 -17.71
C SER A 88 -22.60 -9.68 -18.11
N GLU A 89 -22.40 -10.76 -17.36
CA GLU A 89 -23.21 -11.98 -17.50
C GLU A 89 -24.19 -12.05 -16.32
N SER A 90 -25.35 -11.42 -16.50
CA SER A 90 -26.52 -11.66 -15.68
C SER A 90 -27.08 -13.04 -16.01
N GLU A 91 -26.68 -14.06 -15.26
CA GLU A 91 -27.26 -15.39 -15.37
C GLU A 91 -28.52 -15.48 -14.51
N SER A 92 -29.67 -15.19 -15.13
CA SER A 92 -30.97 -15.55 -14.61
C SER A 92 -31.17 -17.07 -14.69
N VAL A 93 -31.13 -17.76 -13.54
CA VAL A 93 -31.56 -19.16 -13.42
C VAL A 93 -32.84 -19.28 -12.61
N ASP A 94 -33.91 -19.35 -13.39
CA ASP A 94 -35.12 -20.16 -13.29
C ASP A 94 -35.53 -20.78 -11.95
N ALA A 95 -36.80 -20.52 -11.63
CA ALA A 95 -37.55 -20.97 -10.48
C ALA A 95 -37.62 -22.50 -10.36
N THR A 96 -37.36 -23.01 -9.15
CA THR A 96 -37.98 -24.26 -8.71
C THR A 96 -38.76 -24.01 -7.43
N ALA A 97 -40.06 -24.29 -7.53
CA ALA A 97 -41.07 -24.12 -6.50
C ALA A 97 -41.06 -25.27 -5.48
N THR A 98 -41.78 -25.04 -4.37
CA THR A 98 -42.36 -26.01 -3.39
C THR A 98 -41.50 -26.22 -2.15
N ASP A 99 -41.95 -26.08 -0.90
CA ASP A 99 -43.24 -25.72 -0.29
C ASP A 99 -43.01 -25.64 1.24
N GLN A 100 -43.72 -24.71 1.90
CA GLN A 100 -44.17 -24.68 3.32
C GLN A 100 -43.18 -25.01 4.45
N ASP A 101 -43.04 -24.08 5.41
CA ASP A 101 -43.72 -24.25 6.70
C ASP A 101 -43.71 -22.96 7.54
N ALA A 102 -44.87 -22.74 8.15
CA ALA A 102 -45.28 -21.87 9.25
C ALA A 102 -44.30 -20.83 9.86
N GLY A 103 -44.83 -19.60 9.99
CA GLY A 103 -44.97 -19.06 11.35
C GLY A 103 -44.41 -17.67 11.63
N THR A 104 -45.32 -16.69 11.55
CA THR A 104 -45.58 -15.67 12.60
C THR A 104 -44.59 -14.54 12.89
N ALA A 105 -45.21 -13.36 13.04
CA ALA A 105 -44.77 -12.10 13.64
C ALA A 105 -43.92 -11.24 12.69
N GLU A 106 -44.46 -10.19 12.04
CA GLU A 106 -44.90 -8.93 12.67
C GLU A 106 -43.89 -8.40 13.70
N VAL A 107 -42.96 -7.60 13.18
CA VAL A 107 -42.22 -6.49 13.80
C VAL A 107 -41.82 -5.64 12.59
N GLU A 108 -42.45 -4.51 12.25
CA GLU A 108 -42.48 -3.24 12.99
C GLU A 108 -41.22 -3.04 13.83
N ASP A 109 -40.29 -2.22 13.32
CA ASP A 109 -39.55 -1.18 14.05
C ASP A 109 -38.39 -0.72 13.13
N ALA A 110 -38.48 0.40 12.42
CA ALA A 110 -38.13 1.73 12.93
C ALA A 110 -36.75 1.84 13.64
N ALA A 111 -35.88 0.83 13.51
CA ALA A 111 -34.51 0.81 14.03
C ALA A 111 -33.44 0.75 12.91
N ASP A 112 -33.85 0.56 11.66
CA ASP A 112 -32.98 0.14 10.54
C ASP A 112 -32.40 1.32 9.73
N GLU A 113 -33.00 2.51 9.80
CA GLU A 113 -32.57 3.67 9.01
C GLU A 113 -31.34 4.37 9.61
N GLN A 114 -31.21 4.44 10.94
CA GLN A 114 -30.05 5.09 11.57
C GLN A 114 -28.76 4.29 11.41
N ASP A 115 -28.87 2.96 11.41
CA ASP A 115 -27.72 2.07 11.17
C ASP A 115 -27.26 2.16 9.70
N GLN A 116 -28.21 2.26 8.76
CA GLN A 116 -27.91 2.52 7.36
C GLN A 116 -27.32 3.92 7.10
N GLU A 117 -27.80 4.96 7.78
CA GLU A 117 -27.25 6.33 7.67
C GLU A 117 -25.83 6.44 8.24
N LEU A 118 -25.52 5.70 9.31
CA LEU A 118 -24.16 5.61 9.86
C LEU A 118 -23.21 4.88 8.90
N GLN A 119 -23.66 3.74 8.34
CA GLN A 119 -22.89 2.99 7.35
C GLN A 119 -22.64 3.78 6.05
N GLN A 120 -23.60 4.63 5.63
CA GLN A 120 -23.41 5.54 4.50
C GLN A 120 -22.41 6.65 4.83
N GLN A 121 -22.51 7.26 6.01
CA GLN A 121 -21.54 8.29 6.46
C GLN A 121 -20.11 7.74 6.56
N GLU A 122 -19.92 6.53 7.08
CA GLU A 122 -18.60 5.89 7.11
C GLU A 122 -18.05 5.67 5.69
N GLN A 123 -18.87 5.16 4.78
CA GLN A 123 -18.47 4.94 3.38
C GLN A 123 -18.13 6.25 2.65
N GLU A 124 -18.90 7.31 2.87
CA GLU A 124 -18.62 8.64 2.29
C GLU A 124 -17.31 9.21 2.85
N LEU A 125 -17.11 9.11 4.17
CA LEU A 125 -15.91 9.58 4.84
C LEU A 125 -14.67 8.82 4.36
N GLU A 126 -14.75 7.50 4.20
CA GLU A 126 -13.66 6.67 3.71
C GLU A 126 -13.30 7.01 2.24
N GLN A 127 -14.31 7.22 1.39
CA GLN A 127 -14.10 7.70 0.02
C GLN A 127 -13.45 9.09 -0.03
N GLU A 128 -13.82 9.99 0.87
CA GLU A 128 -13.26 11.34 0.93
C GLU A 128 -11.81 11.31 1.44
N LEU A 129 -11.50 10.46 2.42
CA LEU A 129 -10.13 10.22 2.90
C LEU A 129 -9.27 9.60 1.81
N GLU A 130 -9.81 8.66 1.03
CA GLU A 130 -9.08 8.04 -0.07
C GLU A 130 -8.78 9.04 -1.20
N GLN A 131 -9.71 9.94 -1.49
CA GLN A 131 -9.48 11.05 -2.42
C GLN A 131 -8.43 12.04 -1.91
N LEU A 132 -8.50 12.44 -0.63
CA LEU A 132 -7.48 13.29 0.01
C LEU A 132 -6.09 12.61 -0.02
N ARG A 133 -6.03 11.32 0.30
CA ARG A 133 -4.82 10.50 0.20
C ARG A 133 -4.28 10.50 -1.22
N GLY A 134 -5.13 10.27 -2.23
CA GLY A 134 -4.77 10.32 -3.63
C GLY A 134 -4.20 11.67 -4.04
N PHE A 135 -4.87 12.76 -3.65
CA PHE A 135 -4.41 14.12 -3.90
C PHE A 135 -3.02 14.41 -3.31
N LEU A 136 -2.77 13.99 -2.08
CA LEU A 136 -1.46 14.10 -1.44
C LEU A 136 -0.40 13.28 -2.19
N ARG A 137 -0.74 12.06 -2.62
CA ARG A 137 0.13 11.16 -3.40
C ARG A 137 0.51 11.77 -4.75
N ASP A 138 -0.45 12.35 -5.46
CA ASP A 138 -0.23 13.04 -6.73
C ASP A 138 0.71 14.25 -6.57
N ASN A 139 0.69 14.89 -5.40
CA ASN A 139 1.59 15.97 -5.02
C ASN A 139 2.95 15.49 -4.46
N GLY A 140 3.23 14.20 -4.53
CA GLY A 140 4.50 13.59 -4.13
C GLY A 140 4.66 13.45 -2.61
N VAL A 141 3.56 13.36 -1.88
CA VAL A 141 3.54 13.09 -0.44
C VAL A 141 3.10 11.65 -0.22
N ARG A 142 3.82 10.88 0.61
CA ARG A 142 3.36 9.54 0.99
C ARG A 142 2.23 9.69 2.00
N SER A 143 1.11 9.04 1.77
CA SER A 143 -0.10 9.19 2.56
C SER A 143 -0.79 7.85 2.79
N GLU A 144 -1.21 7.63 4.02
CA GLU A 144 -1.89 6.42 4.50
C GLU A 144 -3.16 6.85 5.25
N VAL A 145 -4.25 6.10 5.12
CA VAL A 145 -5.49 6.37 5.85
C VAL A 145 -5.42 5.64 7.19
N ASP A 146 -5.58 6.38 8.28
CA ASP A 146 -5.63 5.84 9.65
C ASP A 146 -6.95 6.27 10.31
N GLY A 147 -7.94 5.38 10.24
CA GLY A 147 -9.28 5.64 10.77
C GLY A 147 -9.95 6.85 10.11
N SER A 148 -10.05 7.96 10.83
CA SER A 148 -10.71 9.19 10.37
C SER A 148 -9.75 10.29 9.89
N VAL A 149 -8.46 9.99 9.75
CA VAL A 149 -7.43 10.95 9.32
C VAL A 149 -6.51 10.34 8.28
N VAL A 150 -5.83 11.20 7.51
CA VAL A 150 -4.77 10.79 6.58
C VAL A 150 -3.42 11.12 7.20
N VAL A 151 -2.61 10.09 7.46
CA VAL A 151 -1.24 10.24 7.92
C VAL A 151 -0.34 10.45 6.71
N ALA A 152 0.19 11.65 6.58
CA ALA A 152 1.14 12.02 5.54
C ALA A 152 2.58 11.92 6.07
N GLU A 153 3.42 11.11 5.42
CA GLU A 153 4.86 11.06 5.68
C GLU A 153 5.64 11.90 4.68
N LYS A 154 6.52 12.76 5.20
CA LYS A 154 7.47 13.53 4.39
C LYS A 154 8.82 13.66 5.08
N LEU A 155 9.86 13.18 4.40
CA LEU A 155 11.26 13.21 4.89
C LEU A 155 11.43 12.59 6.28
N GLY A 156 10.69 11.52 6.57
CA GLY A 156 10.72 10.82 7.86
C GLY A 156 9.97 11.53 8.99
N GLN A 157 9.13 12.51 8.67
CA GLN A 157 8.20 13.13 9.60
C GLN A 157 6.76 12.79 9.18
N SER A 158 5.95 12.37 10.14
CA SER A 158 4.53 12.06 9.95
C SER A 158 3.68 13.25 10.38
N TYR A 159 2.61 13.50 9.64
CA TYR A 159 1.65 14.58 9.87
C TYR A 159 0.25 13.99 9.74
N GLU A 160 -0.62 14.29 10.69
CA GLU A 160 -2.02 13.88 10.67
C GLU A 160 -2.84 14.96 9.97
N ILE A 161 -3.58 14.58 8.93
CA ILE A 161 -4.36 15.50 8.11
C ILE A 161 -5.84 15.10 8.21
N THR A 162 -6.68 16.03 8.62
CA THR A 162 -8.14 15.83 8.64
C THR A 162 -8.77 16.23 7.30
N LEU A 163 -10.00 15.77 7.06
CA LEU A 163 -10.80 16.18 5.90
C LEU A 163 -11.08 17.69 5.86
N ASP A 164 -11.11 18.35 7.03
CA ASP A 164 -11.25 19.80 7.15
C ASP A 164 -9.99 20.58 6.70
N GLY A 165 -8.95 19.87 6.27
CA GLY A 165 -7.69 20.48 5.83
C GLY A 165 -6.76 20.88 6.98
N GLU A 166 -7.07 20.48 8.22
CA GLU A 166 -6.23 20.74 9.38
C GLU A 166 -5.07 19.74 9.42
N VAL A 167 -3.85 20.24 9.59
CA VAL A 167 -2.65 19.41 9.68
C VAL A 167 -2.03 19.52 11.06
N ASN A 168 -2.01 18.40 11.76
CA ASN A 168 -1.37 18.23 13.06
C ASN A 168 -0.02 17.53 12.88
N GLY A 169 1.08 18.22 13.21
CA GLY A 169 2.40 17.61 13.21
C GLY A 169 3.52 18.61 13.48
N ASP A 170 4.56 18.17 14.19
CA ASP A 170 5.73 18.98 14.50
C ASP A 170 6.75 18.89 13.35
N GLY A 171 6.69 19.82 12.39
CA GLY A 171 7.70 19.87 11.35
C GLY A 171 7.59 21.02 10.33
N ALA A 172 8.66 21.20 9.56
CA ALA A 172 8.80 22.32 8.63
C ALA A 172 7.90 22.21 7.37
N PHE A 173 7.20 21.09 7.21
CA PHE A 173 6.30 20.84 6.08
C PHE A 173 4.83 21.00 6.44
N GLN A 174 4.50 21.32 7.70
CA GLN A 174 3.12 21.51 8.16
C GLN A 174 2.39 22.57 7.31
N ASP A 175 2.94 23.79 7.17
CA ASP A 175 2.33 24.86 6.37
C ASP A 175 2.05 24.44 4.92
N ARG A 176 2.95 23.63 4.33
CA ARG A 176 2.81 23.18 2.95
C ARG A 176 1.76 22.08 2.80
N LEU A 177 1.66 21.19 3.78
CA LEU A 177 0.64 20.14 3.81
C LEU A 177 -0.74 20.74 4.08
N GLU A 178 -0.82 21.73 4.97
CA GLU A 178 -2.07 22.47 5.25
C GLU A 178 -2.57 23.19 4.00
N GLN A 179 -1.66 23.81 3.24
CA GLN A 179 -2.03 24.43 1.97
C GLN A 179 -2.58 23.42 0.95
N LEU A 180 -2.00 22.22 0.86
CA LEU A 180 -2.48 21.16 -0.01
C LEU A 180 -3.84 20.62 0.46
N ALA A 181 -3.98 20.36 1.75
CA ALA A 181 -5.21 19.84 2.33
C ALA A 181 -6.37 20.85 2.21
N SER A 182 -6.10 22.14 2.44
CA SER A 182 -7.07 23.22 2.20
C SER A 182 -7.44 23.40 0.73
N GLU A 183 -6.53 23.08 -0.22
CA GLU A 183 -6.84 23.13 -1.65
C GLU A 183 -7.76 21.99 -2.07
N TYR A 184 -7.65 20.83 -1.41
CA TYR A 184 -8.55 19.70 -1.60
C TYR A 184 -9.94 19.95 -1.00
N SER A 185 -10.02 20.58 0.18
CA SER A 185 -11.28 20.83 0.89
C SER A 185 -12.05 22.08 0.43
N SER A 186 -11.63 22.74 -0.67
CA SER A 186 -12.20 24.00 -1.18
C SER A 186 -13.06 23.83 -2.43
#